data_AF-A0A2M6YQA4-F1
#
_entry.id   AF-A0A2M6YQA4-F1
#
_cell.length_a   1.000
_cell.length_b   1.000
_cell.length_c   1.000
_cell.angle_alpha   90.00
_cell.angle_beta   90.00
_cell.angle_gamma   90.00
#
_symmetry.space_group_name_H-M   'P 1'
#
loop_
_entity.id
_entity.type
_entity.pdbx_description
1 polymer ?
#
loop_
_entity_poly.entity_id
_entity_poly.type
_entity_poly.pdbx_seq_one_letter_code
_entity_poly.pdbx_strand_id
1 'polypeptide(L)'
;MKKKLKTKNLKMKVQRGFTMIELLIVIAVLGILAIAVLSTFNPIEQINRGRDTGSRSDSEQLLSAIDRYNANRGLWPWQDEDTDPDELTDFDSPISEDFPTGPTCSMLDNLGAERNPQCPGTDEIKEAFIARLTSTSHNDLHIYYGGGSGNSVYICFNPQSKAFSQEAATRCDNAPDDFPPGACGACPESLGKDENCICLP
;
A
#
# COMPACT_ATOMS: atom_id res chain seq x y z
N MET A 1 -69.11 52.73 -24.82
CA MET A 1 -67.97 51.96 -25.40
C MET A 1 -68.11 50.49 -25.02
N LYS A 2 -68.26 49.56 -25.98
CA LYS A 2 -68.30 48.11 -25.71
C LYS A 2 -66.90 47.51 -25.94
N LYS A 3 -66.22 47.04 -24.88
CA LYS A 3 -64.94 46.32 -25.00
C LYS A 3 -65.21 44.85 -25.35
N LYS A 4 -64.70 44.37 -26.50
CA LYS A 4 -64.72 42.95 -26.88
C LYS A 4 -63.65 42.20 -26.09
N LEU A 5 -64.04 41.17 -25.34
CA LEU A 5 -63.12 40.24 -24.68
C LEU A 5 -62.56 39.27 -25.73
N LYS A 6 -61.22 39.28 -25.91
CA LYS A 6 -60.49 38.29 -26.73
C LYS A 6 -60.22 37.06 -25.86
N THR A 7 -60.89 35.94 -26.17
CA THR A 7 -60.60 34.63 -25.58
C THR A 7 -59.23 34.16 -26.09
N LYS A 8 -58.23 34.07 -25.22
CA LYS A 8 -56.93 33.45 -25.54
C LYS A 8 -57.09 31.93 -25.45
N ASN A 9 -56.90 31.22 -26.56
CA ASN A 9 -56.84 29.76 -26.58
C ASN A 9 -55.55 29.27 -25.89
N LEU A 10 -55.65 28.77 -24.65
CA LEU A 10 -54.56 28.02 -24.02
C LEU A 10 -54.51 26.61 -24.63
N LYS A 11 -53.48 26.33 -25.43
CA LYS A 11 -53.15 24.95 -25.83
C LYS A 11 -52.59 24.21 -24.61
N MET A 12 -53.35 23.30 -24.00
CA MET A 12 -52.81 22.33 -23.04
C MET A 12 -51.84 21.39 -23.77
N LYS A 13 -50.55 21.41 -23.39
CA LYS A 13 -49.61 20.36 -23.78
C LYS A 13 -49.95 19.10 -22.98
N VAL A 14 -50.46 18.07 -23.65
CA VAL A 14 -50.64 16.74 -23.06
C VAL A 14 -49.25 16.17 -22.76
N GLN A 15 -48.89 16.04 -21.49
CA GLN A 15 -47.70 15.28 -21.10
C GLN A 15 -48.03 13.80 -21.22
N ARG A 16 -47.27 13.08 -22.05
CA ARG A 16 -47.33 11.62 -22.11
C ARG A 16 -46.55 11.07 -20.92
N GLY A 17 -47.25 10.43 -19.98
CA GLY A 17 -46.62 9.68 -18.89
C GLY A 17 -46.13 8.32 -19.36
N PHE A 18 -45.11 7.78 -18.69
CA PHE A 18 -44.67 6.40 -18.88
C PHE A 18 -45.76 5.43 -18.46
N THR A 19 -45.87 4.31 -19.20
CA THR A 19 -46.77 3.23 -18.83
C THR A 19 -46.19 2.40 -17.67
N MET A 20 -47.04 1.78 -16.85
CA MET A 20 -46.56 0.90 -15.77
C MET A 20 -45.74 -0.28 -16.30
N ILE A 21 -46.06 -0.78 -17.49
CA ILE A 21 -45.34 -1.89 -18.12
C ILE A 21 -43.94 -1.49 -18.59
N GLU A 22 -43.76 -0.27 -19.12
CA GLU A 22 -42.43 0.24 -19.48
C GLU A 22 -41.52 0.31 -18.26
N LEU A 23 -42.01 0.82 -17.13
CA LEU A 23 -41.23 0.86 -15.90
C LEU A 23 -40.91 -0.53 -15.35
N LEU A 24 -41.84 -1.47 -15.45
CA LEU A 24 -41.64 -2.87 -15.03
C LEU A 24 -40.54 -3.58 -15.83
N ILE A 25 -40.53 -3.40 -17.15
CA ILE A 25 -39.50 -3.99 -18.02
C ILE A 25 -38.13 -3.38 -17.72
N VAL A 26 -38.06 -2.05 -17.49
CA VAL A 26 -36.80 -1.37 -17.20
C VAL A 26 -36.17 -1.88 -15.90
N ILE A 27 -36.95 -2.00 -14.81
CA ILE A 27 -36.38 -2.51 -13.55
C ILE A 27 -35.98 -3.99 -13.65
N ALA A 28 -36.70 -4.79 -14.45
CA ALA A 28 -36.33 -6.18 -14.70
C ALA A 28 -35.01 -6.29 -15.47
N VAL A 29 -34.83 -5.51 -16.52
CA VAL A 29 -33.59 -5.47 -17.31
C VAL A 29 -32.42 -4.93 -16.46
N LEU A 30 -32.64 -3.86 -15.69
CA LEU A 30 -31.62 -3.32 -14.77
C LEU A 30 -31.19 -4.34 -13.71
N GLY A 31 -32.13 -5.13 -13.18
CA GLY A 31 -31.83 -6.20 -12.22
C GLY A 31 -30.93 -7.28 -12.81
N ILE A 32 -31.21 -7.74 -14.03
CA ILE A 32 -30.41 -8.78 -14.71
C ILE A 32 -29.00 -8.25 -15.01
N LEU A 33 -28.90 -7.02 -15.53
CA LEU A 33 -27.60 -6.40 -15.85
C LEU A 33 -26.75 -6.19 -14.59
N ALA A 34 -27.35 -5.77 -13.48
CA ALA A 34 -26.62 -5.56 -12.23
C ALA A 34 -25.98 -6.86 -11.70
N ILE A 35 -26.70 -7.99 -11.76
CA ILE A 35 -26.17 -9.29 -11.34
C ILE A 35 -25.04 -9.75 -12.26
N ALA A 36 -25.20 -9.58 -13.58
CA ALA A 36 -24.18 -9.96 -14.55
C ALA A 36 -22.85 -9.20 -14.32
N VAL A 37 -22.91 -7.90 -14.08
CA VAL A 37 -21.71 -7.06 -13.82
C VAL A 37 -21.04 -7.44 -12.49
N LEU A 38 -21.79 -7.67 -11.42
CA LEU A 38 -21.20 -8.06 -10.14
C LEU A 38 -20.56 -9.46 -10.19
N SER A 39 -20.97 -10.33 -11.12
CA SER A 39 -20.34 -11.64 -11.29
C SER A 39 -18.93 -11.57 -11.90
N THR A 40 -18.60 -10.48 -12.62
CA THR A 40 -17.31 -10.36 -13.31
C THR A 40 -16.27 -9.56 -12.51
N PHE A 41 -16.69 -8.74 -11.55
CA PHE A 41 -15.79 -7.96 -10.71
C PHE A 41 -15.78 -8.48 -9.27
N ASN A 42 -14.62 -8.90 -8.79
CA ASN A 42 -14.42 -9.13 -7.36
C ASN A 42 -13.98 -7.80 -6.71
N PRO A 43 -14.88 -7.06 -6.03
CA PRO A 43 -14.52 -5.76 -5.45
C PRO A 43 -13.46 -5.89 -4.35
N ILE A 44 -13.43 -7.02 -3.64
CA ILE A 44 -12.45 -7.29 -2.57
C ILE A 44 -11.04 -7.37 -3.18
N GLU A 45 -10.90 -8.08 -4.30
CA GLU A 45 -9.63 -8.20 -5.02
C GLU A 45 -9.11 -6.83 -5.49
N GLN A 46 -10.00 -5.95 -5.97
CA GLN A 46 -9.62 -4.61 -6.41
C GLN A 46 -9.16 -3.71 -5.25
N ILE A 47 -9.83 -3.82 -4.10
CA ILE A 47 -9.43 -3.10 -2.88
C ILE A 47 -8.07 -3.60 -2.39
N ASN A 48 -7.87 -4.91 -2.32
CA ASN A 48 -6.61 -5.52 -1.90
C ASN A 48 -5.47 -5.12 -2.84
N ARG A 49 -5.71 -5.11 -4.16
CA ARG A 49 -4.72 -4.65 -5.12
C ARG A 49 -4.35 -3.17 -4.93
N GLY A 50 -5.33 -2.35 -4.56
CA GLY A 50 -5.09 -0.95 -4.18
C GLY A 50 -4.21 -0.82 -2.93
N ARG A 51 -4.44 -1.66 -1.91
CA ARG A 51 -3.61 -1.72 -0.70
C ARG A 51 -2.18 -2.17 -1.01
N ASP A 52 -2.01 -3.24 -1.78
CA ASP A 52 -0.68 -3.73 -2.17
C ASP A 52 0.10 -2.71 -3.00
N THR A 53 -0.60 -1.96 -3.88
CA THR A 53 0.00 -0.84 -4.62
C THR A 53 0.47 0.27 -3.68
N GLY A 54 -0.31 0.53 -2.62
CA GLY A 54 0.08 1.43 -1.53
C GLY A 54 1.32 0.94 -0.79
N SER A 55 1.35 -0.32 -0.35
CA SER A 55 2.51 -0.94 0.30
C SER A 55 3.76 -0.87 -0.57
N ARG A 56 3.66 -1.17 -1.86
CA ARG A 56 4.78 -1.02 -2.80
C ARG A 56 5.31 0.42 -2.86
N SER A 57 4.42 1.40 -2.99
CA SER A 57 4.83 2.80 -3.02
C SER A 57 5.48 3.25 -1.70
N ASP A 58 4.99 2.72 -0.58
CA ASP A 58 5.52 2.98 0.75
C ASP A 58 6.91 2.34 0.92
N SER A 59 7.10 1.11 0.44
CA SER A 59 8.41 0.43 0.38
C SER A 59 9.41 1.21 -0.46
N GLU A 60 9.05 1.64 -1.68
CA GLU A 60 9.93 2.43 -2.55
C GLU A 60 10.31 3.78 -1.90
N GLN A 61 9.35 4.44 -1.24
CA GLN A 61 9.62 5.69 -0.54
C GLN A 61 10.59 5.49 0.64
N LEU A 62 10.42 4.40 1.39
CA LEU A 62 11.26 4.08 2.54
C LEU A 62 12.67 3.66 2.11
N LEU A 63 12.82 2.80 1.10
CA LEU A 63 14.10 2.45 0.47
C LEU A 63 14.87 3.70 0.05
N SER A 64 14.19 4.59 -0.68
CA SER A 64 14.81 5.83 -1.14
C SER A 64 15.26 6.73 0.02
N ALA A 65 14.55 6.73 1.16
CA ALA A 65 14.97 7.45 2.35
C ALA A 65 16.19 6.81 3.03
N ILE A 66 16.22 5.48 3.12
CA ILE A 66 17.36 4.71 3.64
C ILE A 66 18.61 4.99 2.81
N ASP A 67 18.51 4.97 1.48
CA ASP A 67 19.62 5.25 0.58
C ASP A 67 20.16 6.67 0.74
N ARG A 68 19.27 7.66 0.86
CA ARG A 68 19.68 9.06 1.11
C ARG A 68 20.36 9.22 2.45
N TYR A 69 19.84 8.58 3.50
CA TYR A 69 20.46 8.56 4.81
C TYR A 69 21.88 7.97 4.73
N ASN A 70 22.03 6.80 4.11
CA ASN A 70 23.33 6.16 3.94
C ASN A 70 24.30 7.01 3.13
N ALA A 71 23.85 7.60 2.02
CA ALA A 71 24.66 8.50 1.20
C ALA A 71 25.12 9.75 1.95
N ASN A 72 24.30 10.27 2.87
CA ASN A 72 24.60 11.47 3.65
C ASN A 72 25.46 11.20 4.89
N ARG A 73 25.23 10.07 5.58
CA ARG A 73 25.85 9.75 6.89
C ARG A 73 26.98 8.74 6.79
N GLY A 74 27.03 7.94 5.73
CA GLY A 74 27.95 6.81 5.59
C GLY A 74 27.61 5.63 6.49
N LEU A 75 26.44 5.65 7.12
CA LEU A 75 25.91 4.64 8.04
C LEU A 75 24.49 4.30 7.62
N TRP A 76 24.04 3.09 7.90
CA TRP A 76 22.65 2.73 7.74
C TRP A 76 21.80 3.30 8.88
N PRO A 77 20.50 3.58 8.66
CA PRO A 77 19.65 4.21 9.67
C PRO A 77 19.38 3.35 10.91
N TRP A 78 19.78 2.08 10.92
CA TRP A 78 19.76 1.17 12.07
C TRP A 78 21.13 1.02 12.76
N GLN A 79 22.12 1.83 12.38
CA GLN A 79 23.43 1.89 13.02
C GLN A 79 23.58 3.21 13.80
N ASP A 80 24.23 3.18 14.96
CA ASP A 80 24.63 4.38 15.69
C ASP A 80 26.08 4.78 15.31
N GLU A 81 26.95 3.80 15.08
CA GLU A 81 28.37 3.97 14.75
C GLU A 81 28.83 3.03 13.61
N ASP A 82 30.01 3.28 13.03
CA ASP A 82 30.55 2.49 11.90
C ASP A 82 30.99 1.07 12.29
N THR A 83 31.16 0.81 13.58
CA THR A 83 31.47 -0.51 14.12
C THR A 83 30.25 -1.40 14.33
N ASP A 84 29.05 -0.83 14.28
CA ASP A 84 27.82 -1.61 14.41
C ASP A 84 27.64 -2.51 13.19
N PRO A 85 27.06 -3.71 13.34
CA PRO A 85 26.76 -4.56 12.20
C PRO A 85 25.85 -3.83 11.21
N ASP A 86 26.22 -3.86 9.93
CA ASP A 86 25.42 -3.27 8.87
C ASP A 86 24.26 -4.20 8.47
N GLU A 87 24.40 -5.51 8.68
CA GLU A 87 23.37 -6.50 8.39
C GLU A 87 22.09 -6.34 9.24
N LEU A 88 20.94 -6.52 8.59
CA LEU A 88 19.62 -6.66 9.21
C LEU A 88 19.00 -7.97 8.73
N THR A 89 19.20 -9.03 9.50
CA THR A 89 18.72 -10.37 9.14
C THR A 89 17.47 -10.79 9.92
N ASP A 90 17.03 -10.01 10.92
CA ASP A 90 15.73 -10.22 11.57
C ASP A 90 14.61 -9.78 10.61
N PHE A 91 14.17 -10.73 9.80
CA PHE A 91 13.12 -10.53 8.82
C PHE A 91 11.71 -10.76 9.42
N ASP A 92 11.62 -11.33 10.62
CA ASP A 92 10.33 -11.69 11.23
C ASP A 92 9.64 -10.49 11.90
N SER A 93 10.41 -9.52 12.36
CA SER A 93 9.93 -8.32 13.02
C SER A 93 9.45 -7.27 12.00
N PRO A 94 8.21 -6.76 12.12
CA PRO A 94 7.75 -5.66 11.26
C PRO A 94 8.44 -4.35 11.66
N ILE A 95 8.60 -3.46 10.68
CA ILE A 95 9.06 -2.09 10.89
C ILE A 95 8.05 -1.39 11.81
N SER A 96 8.55 -0.84 12.91
CA SER A 96 7.75 -0.16 13.93
C SER A 96 8.50 1.05 14.46
N GLU A 97 7.90 1.77 15.41
CA GLU A 97 8.58 2.90 16.07
C GLU A 97 9.85 2.45 16.81
N ASP A 98 9.91 1.17 17.21
CA ASP A 98 10.97 0.56 18.00
C ASP A 98 11.78 -0.48 17.20
N PHE A 99 11.62 -0.59 15.87
CA PHE A 99 12.37 -1.56 15.05
C PHE A 99 12.44 -1.17 13.56
N PRO A 100 13.58 -1.40 12.87
CA PRO A 100 14.89 -1.80 13.42
C PRO A 100 15.55 -0.65 14.16
N THR A 101 16.47 -0.94 15.08
CA THR A 101 17.14 0.08 15.89
C THR A 101 18.63 -0.19 16.02
N GLY A 102 19.39 0.89 16.13
CA GLY A 102 20.68 0.85 16.82
C GLY A 102 20.48 0.75 18.34
N PRO A 103 21.55 0.82 19.13
CA PRO A 103 21.48 0.88 20.60
C PRO A 103 20.63 2.03 21.15
N THR A 104 20.55 3.16 20.43
CA THR A 104 20.00 4.44 20.94
C THR A 104 18.78 4.93 20.16
N CYS A 105 18.81 4.81 18.83
CA CYS A 105 17.80 5.37 17.94
C CYS A 105 17.18 4.31 17.03
N SER A 106 15.87 4.39 16.82
CA SER A 106 15.23 3.58 15.79
C SER A 106 15.51 4.11 14.40
N MET A 107 15.37 3.24 13.40
CA MET A 107 15.46 3.61 12.00
C MET A 107 14.49 4.74 11.65
N LEU A 108 13.25 4.66 12.15
CA LEU A 108 12.26 5.71 11.87
C LEU A 108 12.60 7.03 12.57
N ASP A 109 13.20 7.01 13.75
CA ASP A 109 13.70 8.22 14.41
C ASP A 109 14.86 8.84 13.63
N ASN A 110 15.77 8.01 13.10
CA ASN A 110 16.91 8.47 12.30
C ASN A 110 16.50 9.05 10.95
N LEU A 111 15.49 8.46 10.29
CA LEU A 111 14.97 8.92 9.00
C LEU A 111 13.98 10.09 9.16
N GLY A 112 13.28 10.16 10.28
CA GLY A 112 12.23 11.14 10.54
C GLY A 112 12.76 12.50 10.99
N ALA A 113 11.82 13.30 11.49
CA ALA A 113 12.11 14.49 12.27
C ALA A 113 12.53 14.11 13.71
N GLU A 114 13.02 15.08 14.49
CA GLU A 114 13.34 14.87 15.91
C GLU A 114 12.08 14.48 16.73
N ARG A 115 11.91 13.19 17.02
CA ARG A 115 10.87 12.63 17.91
C ARG A 115 11.41 12.33 19.30
N ASN A 116 12.71 12.08 19.39
CA ASN A 116 13.46 11.74 20.58
C ASN A 116 14.66 12.71 20.68
N PRO A 117 14.89 13.42 21.80
CA PRO A 117 15.99 14.38 21.93
C PRO A 117 17.39 13.77 21.70
N GLN A 118 17.52 12.45 21.85
CA GLN A 118 18.74 11.69 21.58
C GLN A 118 18.91 11.37 20.08
N CYS A 119 17.86 11.53 19.28
CA CYS A 119 17.78 11.17 17.88
C CYS A 119 17.33 12.41 17.09
N PRO A 120 18.26 13.28 16.65
CA PRO A 120 17.92 14.52 15.95
C PRO A 120 17.19 14.28 14.61
N GLY A 121 17.25 13.06 14.09
CA GLY A 121 16.67 12.71 12.80
C GLY A 121 17.41 13.37 11.62
N THR A 122 16.89 13.16 10.43
CA THR A 122 17.44 13.73 9.18
C THR A 122 16.39 14.32 8.26
N ASP A 123 15.11 14.30 8.67
CA ASP A 123 13.96 14.79 7.88
C ASP A 123 13.83 14.14 6.48
N GLU A 124 14.36 12.94 6.30
CA GLU A 124 14.28 12.17 5.04
C GLU A 124 12.85 11.67 4.77
N ILE A 125 12.08 11.43 5.83
CA ILE A 125 10.65 11.11 5.80
C ILE A 125 9.85 12.01 6.75
N LYS A 126 8.58 12.24 6.41
CA LYS A 126 7.67 13.05 7.22
C LYS A 126 7.03 12.23 8.33
N GLU A 127 6.70 12.87 9.45
CA GLU A 127 5.98 12.22 10.56
C GLU A 127 4.64 11.60 10.12
N ALA A 128 3.91 12.23 9.20
CA ALA A 128 2.66 11.68 8.66
C ALA A 128 2.86 10.37 7.86
N PHE A 129 4.06 10.15 7.33
CA PHE A 129 4.43 8.89 6.68
C PHE A 129 4.72 7.83 7.73
N ILE A 130 5.53 8.15 8.75
CA ILE A 130 5.82 7.27 9.90
C ILE A 130 4.50 6.79 10.54
N ALA A 131 3.61 7.71 10.89
CA ALA A 131 2.32 7.38 11.51
C ALA A 131 1.41 6.51 10.62
N ARG A 132 1.58 6.57 9.28
CA ARG A 132 0.86 5.67 8.37
C ARG A 132 1.47 4.27 8.40
N LEU A 133 2.80 4.17 8.33
CA LEU A 133 3.51 2.89 8.33
C LEU A 133 3.30 2.10 9.62
N THR A 134 3.27 2.78 10.77
CA THR A 134 3.14 2.15 12.09
C THR A 134 1.67 1.95 12.50
N SER A 135 0.71 2.25 11.61
CA SER A 135 -0.71 2.04 11.88
C SER A 135 -1.06 0.56 11.84
N THR A 136 -1.85 0.10 12.81
CA THR A 136 -2.39 -1.28 12.85
C THR A 136 -3.30 -1.66 11.67
N SER A 137 -3.68 -0.68 10.84
CA SER A 137 -4.48 -0.89 9.63
C SER A 137 -3.66 -0.93 8.35
N HIS A 138 -2.37 -0.59 8.45
CA HIS A 138 -1.41 -0.69 7.36
C HIS A 138 -0.99 -2.16 7.16
N ASN A 139 -0.42 -2.44 6.01
CA ASN A 139 0.10 -3.77 5.71
C ASN A 139 1.58 -3.77 6.08
N ASP A 140 1.92 -4.49 7.14
CA ASP A 140 3.22 -4.44 7.77
C ASP A 140 4.36 -4.59 6.75
N LEU A 141 5.33 -3.68 6.86
CA LEU A 141 6.55 -3.70 6.07
C LEU A 141 7.67 -4.32 6.89
N HIS A 142 8.48 -5.13 6.25
CA HIS A 142 9.63 -5.80 6.83
C HIS A 142 10.88 -5.37 6.07
N ILE A 143 12.01 -5.32 6.74
CA ILE A 143 13.28 -4.94 6.14
C ILE A 143 14.27 -6.08 6.26
N TYR A 144 15.05 -6.30 5.23
CA TYR A 144 16.14 -7.25 5.22
C TYR A 144 17.35 -6.66 4.50
N TYR A 145 18.53 -6.86 5.07
CA TYR A 145 19.78 -6.53 4.39
C TYR A 145 20.85 -7.53 4.84
N GLY A 146 21.38 -8.29 3.88
CA GLY A 146 22.34 -9.37 4.14
C GLY A 146 23.75 -8.91 4.53
N GLY A 147 24.00 -7.61 4.63
CA GLY A 147 25.31 -7.04 4.97
C GLY A 147 26.33 -7.08 3.84
N GLY A 148 27.33 -6.20 3.85
CA GLY A 148 28.45 -6.27 2.93
C GLY A 148 28.23 -5.66 1.53
N SER A 149 29.35 -5.43 0.82
CA SER A 149 29.35 -4.68 -0.44
C SER A 149 28.69 -5.46 -1.58
N GLY A 150 27.68 -4.84 -2.21
CA GLY A 150 26.98 -5.38 -3.37
C GLY A 150 25.61 -5.99 -3.07
N ASN A 151 25.25 -6.14 -1.80
CA ASN A 151 23.91 -6.56 -1.39
C ASN A 151 22.94 -5.37 -1.41
N SER A 152 21.68 -5.66 -1.68
CA SER A 152 20.59 -4.69 -1.72
C SER A 152 19.83 -4.69 -0.40
N VAL A 153 19.35 -3.52 0.03
CA VAL A 153 18.37 -3.44 1.12
C VAL A 153 17.02 -3.81 0.53
N TYR A 154 16.33 -4.76 1.15
CA TYR A 154 15.00 -5.18 0.72
C TYR A 154 13.95 -4.67 1.70
N ILE A 155 12.85 -4.16 1.16
CA ILE A 155 11.62 -3.97 1.92
C ILE A 155 10.55 -4.92 1.38
N CYS A 156 9.97 -5.70 2.29
CA CYS A 156 9.03 -6.74 1.97
C CYS A 156 7.68 -6.53 2.64
N PHE A 157 6.62 -7.08 2.04
CA PHE A 157 5.28 -7.11 2.62
C PHE A 157 4.51 -8.33 2.12
N ASN A 158 3.46 -8.73 2.85
CA ASN A 158 2.56 -9.78 2.42
C ASN A 158 1.58 -9.26 1.35
N PRO A 159 1.54 -9.85 0.14
CA PRO A 159 0.51 -9.52 -0.83
C PRO A 159 -0.91 -9.89 -0.34
N GLN A 160 -1.84 -8.94 -0.38
CA GLN A 160 -3.26 -9.18 -0.05
C GLN A 160 -4.11 -9.54 -1.27
N SER A 161 -3.64 -9.22 -2.49
CA SER A 161 -4.30 -9.52 -3.75
C SER A 161 -3.67 -10.71 -4.45
N LYS A 162 -4.49 -11.52 -5.13
CA LYS A 162 -4.01 -12.67 -5.91
C LYS A 162 -3.04 -12.25 -7.01
N ALA A 163 -3.21 -11.05 -7.56
CA ALA A 163 -2.30 -10.49 -8.55
C ALA A 163 -0.88 -10.32 -8.00
N PHE A 164 -0.74 -9.76 -6.80
CA PHE A 164 0.57 -9.59 -6.16
C PHE A 164 1.11 -10.91 -5.61
N SER A 165 0.26 -11.83 -5.12
CA SER A 165 0.73 -13.18 -4.71
C SER A 165 1.32 -13.96 -5.89
N GLN A 166 0.74 -13.84 -7.08
CA GLN A 166 1.31 -14.42 -8.31
C GLN A 166 2.62 -13.74 -8.73
N GLU A 167 2.69 -12.42 -8.59
CA GLU A 167 3.93 -11.67 -8.84
C GLU A 167 5.05 -12.11 -7.87
N ALA A 168 4.75 -12.26 -6.58
CA ALA A 168 5.69 -12.75 -5.58
C ALA A 168 6.23 -14.14 -5.93
N ALA A 169 5.33 -15.06 -6.31
CA ALA A 169 5.74 -16.39 -6.77
C ALA A 169 6.65 -16.34 -8.01
N THR A 170 6.33 -15.48 -8.98
CA THR A 170 7.15 -15.33 -10.20
C THR A 170 8.53 -14.74 -9.90
N ARG A 171 8.62 -13.84 -8.92
CA ARG A 171 9.91 -13.27 -8.49
C ARG A 171 10.81 -14.33 -7.84
N CYS A 172 10.22 -15.25 -7.09
CA CYS A 172 10.97 -16.35 -6.49
C CYS A 172 11.66 -17.27 -7.52
N ASP A 173 11.11 -17.42 -8.72
CA ASP A 173 11.73 -18.23 -9.78
C ASP A 173 13.05 -17.65 -10.30
N ASN A 174 13.27 -16.34 -10.13
CA ASN A 174 14.46 -15.62 -10.61
C ASN A 174 15.02 -14.69 -9.52
N ALA A 175 14.93 -15.11 -8.25
CA ALA A 175 15.43 -14.33 -7.13
C ALA A 175 16.96 -14.19 -7.21
N PRO A 176 17.51 -12.99 -6.95
CA PRO A 176 18.96 -12.80 -6.86
C PRO A 176 19.54 -13.52 -5.63
N ASP A 177 20.86 -13.70 -5.60
CA ASP A 177 21.55 -14.43 -4.53
C ASP A 177 21.44 -13.74 -3.15
N ASP A 178 21.21 -12.42 -3.13
CA ASP A 178 21.03 -11.60 -1.93
C ASP A 178 19.57 -11.46 -1.49
N PHE A 179 18.64 -12.16 -2.16
CA PHE A 179 17.21 -12.07 -1.86
C PHE A 179 16.91 -12.58 -0.44
N PRO A 180 15.96 -11.96 0.29
CA PRO A 180 15.72 -12.29 1.69
C PRO A 180 15.41 -13.78 1.91
N PRO A 181 16.14 -14.47 2.80
CA PRO A 181 15.86 -15.86 3.12
C PRO A 181 14.47 -15.95 3.78
N GLY A 182 13.63 -16.84 3.25
CA GLY A 182 12.24 -17.00 3.70
C GLY A 182 11.20 -16.22 2.89
N ALA A 183 11.58 -15.18 2.13
CA ALA A 183 10.63 -14.46 1.27
C ALA A 183 9.94 -15.36 0.23
N CYS A 184 10.56 -16.50 -0.11
CA CYS A 184 9.99 -17.55 -0.94
C CYS A 184 9.59 -18.77 -0.11
N GLY A 185 8.28 -18.96 0.10
CA GLY A 185 7.68 -20.15 0.71
C GLY A 185 7.55 -20.13 2.24
N ALA A 186 8.17 -19.18 2.93
CA ALA A 186 8.05 -19.01 4.37
C ALA A 186 8.12 -17.52 4.73
N CYS A 187 7.25 -16.72 4.09
CA CYS A 187 7.10 -15.32 4.49
C CYS A 187 6.85 -15.30 6.01
N PRO A 188 7.53 -14.43 6.76
CA PRO A 188 7.45 -14.34 8.22
C PRO A 188 6.08 -14.70 8.81
N GLU A 189 6.03 -15.41 9.94
CA GLU A 189 4.75 -15.84 10.53
C GLU A 189 3.82 -14.65 10.85
N SER A 190 4.39 -13.46 11.06
CA SER A 190 3.74 -12.15 11.19
C SER A 190 3.09 -11.65 9.88
N LEU A 191 3.65 -12.03 8.74
CA LEU A 191 3.14 -11.72 7.40
C LEU A 191 2.07 -12.70 6.92
N GLY A 192 2.06 -13.96 7.39
CA GLY A 192 1.04 -14.96 7.06
C GLY A 192 1.64 -16.27 6.55
N LYS A 193 1.26 -17.41 7.14
CA LYS A 193 1.89 -18.71 6.88
C LYS A 193 1.69 -19.18 5.43
N ASP A 194 2.77 -19.72 4.86
CA ASP A 194 2.84 -20.53 3.63
C ASP A 194 2.71 -19.79 2.26
N GLU A 195 2.87 -18.46 2.21
CA GLU A 195 2.86 -17.69 0.94
C GLU A 195 4.20 -16.94 0.69
N ASN A 196 4.41 -16.47 -0.56
CA ASN A 196 5.61 -15.72 -0.95
C ASN A 196 5.41 -14.22 -0.67
N CYS A 197 6.42 -13.53 -0.16
CA CYS A 197 6.39 -12.08 0.03
C CYS A 197 6.72 -11.33 -1.27
N ILE A 198 6.23 -10.10 -1.40
CA ILE A 198 6.82 -9.14 -2.33
C ILE A 198 7.98 -8.47 -1.62
N CYS A 199 9.20 -8.60 -2.15
CA CYS A 199 10.38 -7.87 -1.70
C CYS A 199 10.90 -6.98 -2.83
N LEU A 200 11.19 -5.73 -2.48
CA LEU A 200 11.69 -4.70 -3.38
C LEU A 200 13.09 -4.31 -2.92
N PRO A 201 14.10 -4.36 -3.79
CA PRO A 201 15.41 -3.77 -3.53
C PRO A 201 15.39 -2.25 -3.73
#